data_AF-A0A3M1ZDC6-F1
#
_entry.id   AF-A0A3M1ZDC6-F1
#
_cell.length_a   1.000
_cell.length_b   1.000
_cell.length_c   1.000
_cell.angle_alpha   90.00
_cell.angle_beta   90.00
_cell.angle_gamma   90.00
#
_symmetry.space_group_name_H-M   'P 1'
#
loop_
_entity.id
_entity.type
_entity.pdbx_description
1 polymer ?
#
loop_
_entity_poly.entity_id
_entity_poly.type
_entity_poly.pdbx_seq_one_letter_code
_entity_poly.pdbx_strand_id
1 'polypeptide(L)'
;MRDPVEFLFNVRDPEGAVRDAAEATMREVVGRHTVDDVLTDAKDKIQLEAQETLQAILDAYKTGVSIEYVKLQDVYPPAQVIDAFRDVASAREDRERLKNEAEAYANDVLPKARGEAKKLVNEAQAYRESQIQRAQGDAARFLALLKEYRRARDVTRKRLYLDAMRDILSNAKLVLAEPQKGAGVVPLLPLGSWNTGEKN
;
A
#
# COMPACT_ATOMS: atom_id res chain seq x y z
N MET A 1 -53.74 8.00 -7.55
CA MET A 1 -55.02 7.66 -8.21
C MET A 1 -55.20 8.60 -9.40
N ARG A 2 -55.42 8.09 -10.62
CA ARG A 2 -55.48 8.91 -11.85
C ARG A 2 -56.90 9.16 -12.35
N ASP A 3 -57.80 8.19 -12.23
CA ASP A 3 -59.21 8.36 -12.62
C ASP A 3 -60.18 7.60 -11.68
N PRO A 4 -60.98 8.31 -10.86
CA PRO A 4 -61.96 7.69 -9.96
C PRO A 4 -63.14 7.01 -10.69
N VAL A 5 -63.44 7.38 -11.93
CA VAL A 5 -64.59 6.85 -12.68
C VAL A 5 -64.26 5.47 -13.23
N GLU A 6 -63.06 5.27 -13.77
CA GLU A 6 -62.63 3.96 -14.25
C GLU A 6 -62.50 2.94 -13.10
N PHE A 7 -62.01 3.37 -11.94
CA PHE A 7 -61.88 2.55 -10.74
C PHE A 7 -63.23 2.01 -10.22
N LEU A 8 -64.31 2.78 -10.34
CA LEU A 8 -65.62 2.43 -9.78
C LEU A 8 -66.51 1.63 -10.74
N PHE A 9 -66.27 1.71 -12.06
CA PHE A 9 -67.20 1.20 -13.08
C PHE A 9 -66.63 0.10 -14.00
N ASN A 10 -65.31 0.00 -14.20
CA ASN A 10 -64.73 -1.00 -15.11
C ASN A 10 -64.32 -2.31 -14.42
N VAL A 11 -64.02 -2.28 -13.11
CA VAL A 11 -63.46 -3.44 -12.40
C VAL A 11 -64.31 -3.77 -11.18
N ARG A 12 -64.72 -5.04 -11.06
CA ARG A 12 -65.63 -5.52 -10.02
C ARG A 12 -64.97 -5.60 -8.63
N ASP A 13 -63.65 -5.80 -8.62
CA ASP A 13 -62.77 -5.74 -7.44
C ASP A 13 -61.40 -5.17 -7.86
N PRO A 14 -61.20 -3.83 -7.76
CA PRO A 14 -59.98 -3.19 -8.21
C PRO A 14 -58.77 -3.52 -7.32
N GLU A 15 -58.97 -3.82 -6.03
CA GLU A 15 -57.88 -4.23 -5.14
C GLU A 15 -57.39 -5.65 -5.49
N GLY A 16 -58.32 -6.58 -5.72
CA GLY A 16 -57.99 -7.93 -6.19
C GLY A 16 -57.29 -7.94 -7.54
N ALA A 17 -57.75 -7.14 -8.50
CA ALA A 17 -57.13 -7.03 -9.82
C ALA A 17 -55.69 -6.48 -9.76
N VAL A 18 -55.43 -5.49 -8.89
CA VAL A 18 -54.07 -4.97 -8.67
C VAL A 18 -53.17 -6.05 -8.06
N ARG A 19 -53.69 -6.83 -7.10
CA ARG A 19 -52.93 -7.91 -6.48
C ARG A 19 -52.58 -9.02 -7.48
N ASP A 20 -53.55 -9.46 -8.28
CA ASP A 20 -53.33 -10.51 -9.27
C ASP A 20 -52.34 -10.06 -10.35
N ALA A 21 -52.46 -8.81 -10.82
CA ALA A 21 -51.51 -8.20 -11.73
C ALA A 21 -50.10 -8.08 -11.12
N ALA A 22 -50.00 -7.74 -9.83
CA ALA A 22 -48.74 -7.69 -9.12
C ALA A 22 -48.08 -9.07 -8.99
N GLU A 23 -48.83 -10.10 -8.59
CA GLU A 23 -48.29 -11.46 -8.48
C GLU A 23 -47.82 -11.99 -9.84
N ALA A 24 -48.56 -11.72 -10.92
CA ALA A 24 -48.17 -12.11 -12.28
C ALA A 24 -46.91 -11.39 -12.77
N THR A 25 -46.86 -10.06 -12.59
CA THR A 25 -45.71 -9.23 -12.99
C THR A 25 -44.45 -9.63 -12.24
N MET A 26 -44.55 -9.82 -10.91
CA MET A 26 -43.42 -10.24 -10.10
C MET A 26 -42.91 -11.62 -10.51
N ARG A 27 -43.81 -12.57 -10.85
CA ARG A 27 -43.41 -13.89 -11.35
C ARG A 27 -42.71 -13.80 -12.70
N GLU A 28 -43.18 -12.95 -13.60
CA GLU A 28 -42.55 -12.75 -14.91
C GLU A 28 -41.16 -12.13 -14.78
N VAL A 29 -41.05 -10.99 -14.09
CA VAL A 29 -39.80 -10.25 -13.97
C VAL A 29 -38.76 -11.09 -13.24
N VAL A 30 -39.11 -11.68 -12.08
CA VAL A 30 -38.18 -12.55 -11.33
C VAL A 30 -37.78 -13.79 -12.16
N GLY A 31 -38.67 -14.34 -12.98
CA GLY A 31 -38.37 -15.48 -13.85
C GLY A 31 -37.40 -15.17 -15.01
N ARG A 32 -37.23 -13.89 -15.36
CA ARG A 32 -36.31 -13.44 -16.42
C ARG A 32 -34.90 -13.10 -15.90
N HIS A 33 -34.76 -12.94 -14.59
CA HIS A 33 -33.50 -12.60 -13.92
C HIS A 33 -32.87 -13.83 -13.26
N THR A 34 -31.56 -13.80 -13.03
CA THR A 34 -30.90 -14.88 -12.28
C THR A 34 -31.16 -14.73 -10.79
N VAL A 35 -31.06 -15.85 -10.05
CA VAL A 35 -31.22 -15.83 -8.59
C VAL A 35 -30.20 -14.89 -7.93
N ASP A 36 -28.97 -14.82 -8.46
CA ASP A 36 -27.93 -13.92 -7.98
C ASP A 36 -28.34 -12.45 -8.12
N ASP A 37 -28.93 -12.06 -9.27
CA ASP A 37 -29.38 -10.69 -9.54
C ASP A 37 -30.50 -10.25 -8.60
N VAL A 38 -31.44 -11.16 -8.31
CA VAL A 38 -32.57 -10.91 -7.40
C VAL A 38 -32.10 -10.78 -5.95
N LEU A 39 -30.97 -11.39 -5.58
CA LEU A 39 -30.44 -11.39 -4.22
C LEU A 39 -29.39 -10.29 -3.94
N THR A 40 -28.77 -9.73 -4.97
CA THR A 40 -27.66 -8.76 -4.87
C THR A 40 -28.08 -7.33 -5.27
N ASP A 41 -27.23 -6.61 -6.00
CA ASP A 41 -27.37 -5.17 -6.30
C ASP A 41 -28.36 -4.89 -7.46
N ALA A 42 -28.84 -5.91 -8.17
CA ALA A 42 -29.79 -5.72 -9.26
C ALA A 42 -31.25 -5.60 -8.79
N LYS A 43 -31.52 -5.68 -7.46
CA LYS A 43 -32.85 -5.48 -6.88
C LYS A 43 -33.50 -4.16 -7.31
N ASP A 44 -32.74 -3.08 -7.38
CA ASP A 44 -33.28 -1.76 -7.75
C ASP A 44 -33.73 -1.72 -9.22
N LYS A 45 -32.97 -2.38 -10.11
CA LYS A 45 -33.33 -2.48 -11.53
C LYS A 45 -34.58 -3.33 -11.72
N ILE A 46 -34.67 -4.44 -10.99
CA ILE A 46 -35.82 -5.36 -11.02
C ILE A 46 -37.07 -4.65 -10.50
N GLN A 47 -36.96 -3.83 -9.44
CA GLN A 47 -38.07 -3.05 -8.90
C GLN A 47 -38.59 -2.02 -9.91
N LEU A 48 -37.70 -1.32 -10.60
CA LEU A 48 -38.08 -0.37 -11.66
C LEU A 48 -38.77 -1.06 -12.83
N GLU A 49 -38.21 -2.17 -13.32
CA GLU A 49 -38.78 -2.95 -14.41
C GLU A 49 -40.17 -3.52 -14.04
N ALA A 50 -40.31 -4.02 -12.80
CA ALA A 50 -41.59 -4.48 -12.28
C ALA A 50 -42.61 -3.34 -12.17
N GLN A 51 -42.19 -2.15 -11.75
CA GLN A 51 -43.07 -0.97 -11.68
C GLN A 51 -43.59 -0.56 -13.06
N GLU A 52 -42.73 -0.49 -14.06
CA GLU A 52 -43.10 -0.13 -15.43
C GLU A 52 -44.08 -1.16 -16.03
N THR A 53 -43.77 -2.45 -15.87
CA THR A 53 -44.59 -3.55 -16.40
C THR A 53 -45.96 -3.60 -15.70
N LEU A 54 -45.97 -3.44 -14.38
CA LEU A 54 -47.20 -3.41 -13.59
C LEU A 54 -48.09 -2.24 -14.01
N GLN A 55 -47.52 -1.04 -14.19
CA GLN A 55 -48.28 0.13 -14.64
C GLN A 55 -48.86 -0.09 -16.04
N ALA A 56 -48.11 -0.68 -16.96
CA ALA A 56 -48.60 -0.98 -18.31
C ALA A 56 -49.80 -1.94 -18.30
N ILE A 57 -49.79 -2.97 -17.43
CA ILE A 57 -50.89 -3.91 -17.28
C ILE A 57 -52.13 -3.24 -16.67
N LEU A 58 -51.94 -2.43 -15.62
CA LEU A 58 -53.04 -1.71 -14.95
C LEU A 58 -53.69 -0.64 -15.84
N ASP A 59 -52.90 0.02 -16.69
CA ASP A 59 -53.37 0.96 -17.69
C ASP A 59 -54.17 0.23 -18.79
N ALA A 60 -53.72 -0.97 -19.22
CA ALA A 60 -54.45 -1.79 -20.18
C ALA A 60 -55.81 -2.27 -19.64
N TYR A 61 -55.90 -2.57 -18.34
CA TYR A 61 -57.15 -2.93 -17.66
C TYR A 61 -58.02 -1.73 -17.28
N LYS A 62 -57.57 -0.49 -17.56
CA LYS A 62 -58.32 0.74 -17.24
C LYS A 62 -58.80 0.76 -15.80
N THR A 63 -57.88 0.47 -14.87
CA THR A 63 -58.15 0.37 -13.44
C THR A 63 -58.18 1.73 -12.74
N GLY A 64 -57.67 2.79 -13.39
CA GLY A 64 -57.55 4.14 -12.80
C GLY A 64 -56.48 4.28 -11.70
N VAL A 65 -55.68 3.24 -11.46
CA VAL A 65 -54.65 3.19 -10.40
C VAL A 65 -53.27 3.56 -10.95
N SER A 66 -52.47 4.27 -10.14
CA SER A 66 -51.07 4.60 -10.47
C SER A 66 -50.18 4.10 -9.36
N ILE A 67 -49.10 3.41 -9.74
CA ILE A 67 -48.12 2.84 -8.83
C ILE A 67 -47.00 3.85 -8.61
N GLU A 68 -46.70 4.13 -7.33
CA GLU A 68 -45.64 5.06 -6.96
C GLU A 68 -44.29 4.33 -6.82
N TYR A 69 -44.28 3.20 -6.10
CA TYR A 69 -43.09 2.38 -5.86
C TYR A 69 -43.45 0.90 -5.76
N VAL A 70 -42.59 0.04 -6.30
CA VAL A 70 -42.61 -1.41 -6.08
C VAL A 70 -41.37 -1.78 -5.28
N LYS A 71 -41.54 -2.42 -4.12
CA LYS A 71 -40.42 -2.88 -3.30
C LYS A 71 -40.42 -4.39 -3.19
N LEU A 72 -39.30 -5.01 -3.55
CA LEU A 72 -39.04 -6.41 -3.25
C LEU A 72 -38.84 -6.55 -1.74
N GLN A 73 -39.64 -7.39 -1.09
CA GLN A 73 -39.40 -7.81 0.29
C GLN A 73 -38.22 -8.77 0.36
N ASP A 74 -37.86 -9.23 1.55
CA ASP A 74 -36.75 -10.16 1.76
C ASP A 74 -36.97 -11.46 0.98
N VAL A 75 -36.16 -11.65 -0.07
CA VAL A 75 -36.17 -12.86 -0.90
C VAL A 75 -35.28 -13.90 -0.24
N TYR A 76 -35.88 -14.98 0.26
CA TYR A 76 -35.16 -16.09 0.86
C TYR A 76 -35.19 -17.33 -0.05
N PRO A 77 -34.05 -18.01 -0.25
CA PRO A 77 -34.04 -19.33 -0.87
C PRO A 77 -34.87 -20.34 -0.05
N PRO A 78 -35.48 -21.36 -0.70
CA PRO A 78 -36.19 -22.40 0.03
C PRO A 78 -35.23 -23.17 0.96
N ALA A 79 -35.74 -23.60 2.12
CA ALA A 79 -34.93 -24.23 3.18
C ALA A 79 -34.13 -25.46 2.70
N GLN A 80 -34.57 -26.13 1.64
CA GLN A 80 -33.92 -27.31 1.08
C GLN A 80 -32.57 -27.02 0.40
N VAL A 81 -32.32 -25.77 -0.02
CA VAL A 81 -31.12 -25.39 -0.79
C VAL A 81 -30.31 -24.27 -0.14
N ILE A 82 -30.75 -23.75 1.00
CA ILE A 82 -30.11 -22.60 1.65
C ILE A 82 -28.64 -22.83 1.96
N ASP A 83 -28.27 -24.06 2.35
CA ASP A 83 -26.89 -24.43 2.67
C ASP A 83 -26.02 -24.43 1.40
N ALA A 84 -26.52 -25.01 0.30
CA ALA A 84 -25.81 -25.01 -0.98
C ALA A 84 -25.60 -23.59 -1.52
N PHE A 85 -26.56 -22.67 -1.33
CA PHE A 85 -26.40 -21.26 -1.70
C PHE A 85 -25.36 -20.54 -0.83
N ARG A 86 -25.36 -20.81 0.48
CA ARG A 86 -24.34 -20.28 1.39
C ARG A 86 -22.94 -20.77 1.02
N ASP A 87 -22.81 -22.04 0.65
CA ASP A 87 -21.54 -22.62 0.21
C ASP A 87 -21.03 -21.95 -1.07
N VAL A 88 -21.90 -21.72 -2.06
CA VAL A 88 -21.52 -21.03 -3.31
C VAL A 88 -21.11 -19.58 -3.05
N ALA A 89 -21.84 -18.87 -2.19
CA ALA A 89 -21.51 -17.50 -1.81
C ALA A 89 -20.15 -17.43 -1.10
N SER A 90 -19.92 -18.30 -0.11
CA SER A 90 -18.65 -18.42 0.60
C SER A 90 -17.50 -18.76 -0.35
N ALA A 91 -17.71 -19.71 -1.27
CA ALA A 91 -16.69 -20.10 -2.24
C ALA A 91 -16.33 -18.97 -3.22
N ARG A 92 -17.31 -18.13 -3.61
CA ARG A 92 -17.04 -16.93 -4.41
C ARG A 92 -16.24 -15.89 -3.63
N GLU A 93 -16.60 -15.65 -2.37
CA GLU A 93 -15.87 -14.73 -1.51
C GLU A 93 -14.42 -15.19 -1.29
N ASP A 94 -14.24 -16.47 -0.98
CA ASP A 94 -12.91 -17.07 -0.81
C ASP A 94 -12.08 -16.99 -2.09
N ARG A 95 -12.69 -17.24 -3.27
CA ARG A 95 -12.01 -17.08 -4.55
C ARG A 95 -11.52 -15.65 -4.75
N GLU A 96 -12.37 -14.66 -4.50
CA GLU A 96 -12.00 -13.26 -4.71
C GLU A 96 -10.94 -12.83 -3.70
N ARG A 97 -11.04 -13.27 -2.45
CA ARG A 97 -10.03 -13.07 -1.41
C ARG A 97 -8.68 -13.66 -1.82
N LEU A 98 -8.64 -14.92 -2.24
CA LEU A 98 -7.41 -15.59 -2.67
C LEU A 98 -6.77 -14.91 -3.88
N LYS A 99 -7.60 -14.44 -4.83
CA LYS A 99 -7.12 -13.68 -5.99
C LYS A 99 -6.48 -12.35 -5.56
N ASN A 100 -7.16 -11.61 -4.69
CA ASN A 100 -6.64 -10.34 -4.16
C ASN A 100 -5.36 -10.53 -3.35
N GLU A 101 -5.28 -11.58 -2.52
CA GLU A 101 -4.07 -11.95 -1.77
C GLU A 101 -2.91 -12.30 -2.72
N ALA A 102 -3.18 -13.05 -3.80
CA ALA A 102 -2.16 -13.40 -4.79
C ALA A 102 -1.66 -12.18 -5.57
N GLU A 103 -2.57 -11.28 -5.98
CA GLU A 103 -2.21 -10.02 -6.63
C GLU A 103 -1.40 -9.11 -5.69
N ALA A 104 -1.81 -8.99 -4.43
CA ALA A 104 -1.07 -8.25 -3.41
C ALA A 104 0.34 -8.82 -3.20
N TYR A 105 0.47 -10.15 -3.12
CA TYR A 105 1.76 -10.82 -2.98
C TYR A 105 2.67 -10.57 -4.19
N ALA A 106 2.15 -10.69 -5.41
CA ALA A 106 2.91 -10.39 -6.62
C ALA A 106 3.35 -8.91 -6.67
N ASN A 107 2.47 -8.00 -6.28
CA ASN A 107 2.73 -6.57 -6.21
C ASN A 107 3.69 -6.18 -5.08
N ASP A 108 3.92 -7.05 -4.08
CA ASP A 108 4.90 -6.81 -3.02
C ASP A 108 6.29 -7.38 -3.39
N VAL A 109 6.33 -8.63 -3.82
CA VAL A 109 7.60 -9.34 -4.07
C VAL A 109 8.35 -8.75 -5.27
N LEU A 110 7.66 -8.48 -6.38
CA LEU A 110 8.32 -8.05 -7.60
C LEU A 110 8.98 -6.65 -7.47
N PRO A 111 8.32 -5.63 -6.90
CA PRO A 111 8.95 -4.34 -6.68
C PRO A 111 10.08 -4.38 -5.66
N LYS A 112 9.95 -5.17 -4.58
CA LYS A 112 11.04 -5.37 -3.60
C LYS A 112 12.28 -5.95 -4.25
N ALA A 113 12.14 -7.06 -4.99
CA ALA A 113 13.26 -7.68 -5.69
C ALA A 113 13.92 -6.74 -6.71
N ARG A 114 13.12 -5.98 -7.48
CA ARG A 114 13.64 -4.95 -8.40
C ARG A 114 14.35 -3.81 -7.67
N GLY A 115 13.81 -3.39 -6.53
CA GLY A 115 14.40 -2.36 -5.67
C GLY A 115 15.76 -2.80 -5.12
N GLU A 116 15.86 -4.03 -4.62
CA GLU A 116 17.11 -4.62 -4.14
C GLU A 116 18.15 -4.76 -5.25
N ALA A 117 17.76 -5.26 -6.41
CA ALA A 117 18.65 -5.36 -7.56
C ALA A 117 19.19 -3.99 -7.97
N LYS A 118 18.32 -2.97 -8.04
CA LYS A 118 18.73 -1.60 -8.39
C LYS A 118 19.62 -0.97 -7.31
N LYS A 119 19.32 -1.24 -6.03
CA LYS A 119 20.15 -0.80 -4.90
C LYS A 119 21.56 -1.39 -5.01
N LEU A 120 21.70 -2.69 -5.27
CA LEU A 120 22.99 -3.35 -5.43
C LEU A 120 23.81 -2.74 -6.57
N VAL A 121 23.19 -2.50 -7.72
CA VAL A 121 23.86 -1.86 -8.88
C VAL A 121 24.31 -0.44 -8.54
N ASN A 122 23.45 0.35 -7.90
CA ASN A 122 23.77 1.71 -7.49
C ASN A 122 24.89 1.75 -6.46
N GLU A 123 24.90 0.85 -5.49
CA GLU A 123 25.98 0.71 -4.49
C GLU A 123 27.31 0.35 -5.15
N ALA A 124 27.30 -0.61 -6.09
CA ALA A 124 28.49 -0.98 -6.85
C ALA A 124 29.02 0.18 -7.69
N GLN A 125 28.13 0.94 -8.34
CA GLN A 125 28.51 2.11 -9.12
C GLN A 125 29.04 3.25 -8.24
N ALA A 126 28.40 3.51 -7.11
CA ALA A 126 28.86 4.49 -6.13
C ALA A 126 30.23 4.11 -5.55
N TYR A 127 30.46 2.84 -5.23
CA TYR A 127 31.75 2.35 -4.77
C TYR A 127 32.84 2.55 -5.82
N ARG A 128 32.58 2.14 -7.06
CA ARG A 128 33.50 2.36 -8.20
C ARG A 128 33.86 3.84 -8.34
N GLU A 129 32.86 4.71 -8.38
CA GLU A 129 33.06 6.15 -8.53
C GLU A 129 33.85 6.72 -7.36
N SER A 130 33.52 6.31 -6.12
CA SER A 130 34.26 6.75 -4.93
C SER A 130 35.73 6.35 -4.96
N GLN A 131 36.05 5.16 -5.50
CA GLN A 131 37.44 4.69 -5.62
C GLN A 131 38.20 5.49 -6.68
N ILE A 132 37.57 5.78 -7.82
CA ILE A 132 38.16 6.62 -8.87
C ILE A 132 38.42 8.02 -8.33
N GLN A 133 37.44 8.63 -7.66
CA GLN A 133 37.57 9.97 -7.09
C GLN A 133 38.63 10.05 -5.99
N ARG A 134 38.72 9.04 -5.11
CA ARG A 134 39.81 8.96 -4.12
C ARG A 134 41.17 8.87 -4.79
N ALA A 135 41.34 7.97 -5.77
CA ALA A 135 42.60 7.82 -6.49
C ALA A 135 43.00 9.11 -7.22
N GLN A 136 42.04 9.81 -7.85
CA GLN A 136 42.28 11.10 -8.47
C GLN A 136 42.63 12.20 -7.45
N GLY A 137 41.95 12.22 -6.31
CA GLY A 137 42.23 13.15 -5.20
C GLY A 137 43.63 12.93 -4.61
N ASP A 138 44.02 11.67 -4.39
CA ASP A 138 45.34 11.30 -3.89
C ASP A 138 46.44 11.65 -4.91
N ALA A 139 46.20 11.39 -6.20
CA ALA A 139 47.11 11.78 -7.27
C ALA A 139 47.27 13.31 -7.35
N ALA A 140 46.17 14.06 -7.28
CA ALA A 140 46.20 15.53 -7.27
C ALA A 140 46.94 16.07 -6.03
N ARG A 141 46.69 15.50 -4.85
CA ARG A 141 47.40 15.83 -3.61
C ARG A 141 48.89 15.54 -3.72
N PHE A 142 49.27 14.39 -4.29
CA PHE A 142 50.65 14.02 -4.51
C PHE A 142 51.37 14.99 -5.48
N LEU A 143 50.72 15.35 -6.59
CA LEU A 143 51.27 16.30 -7.55
C LEU A 143 51.46 17.69 -6.94
N ALA A 144 50.51 18.15 -6.13
CA ALA A 144 50.62 19.40 -5.39
C ALA A 144 51.79 19.36 -4.38
N LEU A 145 51.93 18.27 -3.62
CA LEU A 145 53.04 18.08 -2.69
C LEU A 145 54.39 18.01 -3.40
N LEU A 146 54.47 17.31 -4.54
CA LEU A 146 55.68 17.21 -5.35
C LEU A 146 56.13 18.57 -5.87
N LYS A 147 55.18 19.43 -6.28
CA LYS A 147 55.46 20.81 -6.70
C LYS A 147 56.12 21.62 -5.59
N GLU A 148 55.61 21.54 -4.37
CA GLU A 148 56.20 22.24 -3.22
C GLU A 148 57.51 21.61 -2.74
N TYR A 149 57.63 20.29 -2.80
CA TYR A 149 58.88 19.58 -2.48
C TYR A 149 60.03 19.97 -3.43
N ARG A 150 59.73 20.16 -4.73
CA ARG A 150 60.72 20.65 -5.72
C ARG A 150 61.18 22.08 -5.44
N ARG A 151 60.32 22.93 -4.85
CA ARG A 151 60.65 24.32 -4.50
C ARG A 151 61.49 24.41 -3.23
N ALA A 152 61.14 23.64 -2.20
CA ALA A 152 61.81 23.69 -0.92
C ALA A 152 61.91 22.28 -0.30
N ARG A 153 63.01 21.59 -0.59
CA ARG A 153 63.20 20.16 -0.28
C ARG A 153 63.33 19.88 1.21
N ASP A 154 64.17 20.64 1.92
CA ASP A 154 64.54 20.35 3.31
C ASP A 154 63.42 20.66 4.29
N VAL A 155 62.69 21.77 4.08
CA VAL A 155 61.55 22.16 4.94
C VAL A 155 60.36 21.23 4.75
N THR A 156 60.07 20.81 3.52
CA THR A 156 58.96 19.89 3.22
C THR A 156 59.19 18.52 3.84
N ARG A 157 60.42 17.98 3.74
CA ARG A 157 60.80 16.70 4.35
C ARG A 157 60.68 16.73 5.87
N LYS A 158 61.21 17.78 6.51
CA LYS A 158 61.15 17.92 7.97
C LYS A 158 59.70 18.04 8.46
N ARG A 159 58.86 18.77 7.73
CA ARG A 159 57.42 18.89 8.03
C ARG A 159 56.70 17.55 7.93
N LEU A 160 56.88 16.80 6.83
CA LEU A 160 56.31 15.45 6.66
C LEU A 160 56.69 14.51 7.79
N TYR A 161 57.96 14.54 8.22
CA TYR A 161 58.43 13.72 9.34
C TYR A 161 57.77 14.11 10.66
N LEU A 162 57.68 15.41 10.97
CA LEU A 162 57.04 15.89 12.18
C LEU A 162 55.53 15.63 12.19
N ASP A 163 54.85 15.75 11.04
CA ASP A 163 53.43 15.43 10.92
C ASP A 163 53.19 13.92 11.07
N ALA A 164 54.00 13.07 10.43
CA ALA A 164 53.91 11.61 10.61
C ALA A 164 54.21 11.18 12.06
N MET A 165 55.22 11.77 12.70
CA MET A 165 55.49 11.53 14.12
C MET A 165 54.34 12.03 15.00
N ARG A 166 53.72 13.17 14.68
CA ARG A 166 52.55 13.66 15.42
C ARG A 166 51.41 12.65 15.37
N ASP A 167 51.08 12.14 14.18
CA ASP A 167 49.97 11.18 13.99
C ASP A 167 50.26 9.83 14.65
N ILE A 168 51.50 9.36 14.60
CA ILE A 168 51.93 8.12 15.28
C ILE A 168 51.90 8.31 16.79
N LEU A 169 52.44 9.43 17.31
CA LEU A 169 52.50 9.71 18.74
C LEU A 169 51.13 10.04 19.34
N SER A 170 50.21 10.62 18.56
CA SER A 170 48.82 10.86 19.02
C SER A 170 48.02 9.56 19.15
N ASN A 171 48.32 8.57 18.31
CA ASN A 171 47.68 7.24 18.36
C ASN A 171 48.46 6.24 19.22
N ALA A 172 49.67 6.57 19.66
CA ALA A 172 50.48 5.73 20.53
C ALA A 172 50.04 5.87 21.99
N LYS A 173 49.66 4.75 22.60
CA LYS A 173 49.39 4.67 24.04
C LYS A 173 50.74 4.65 24.77
N LEU A 174 51.12 5.77 25.40
CA LEU A 174 52.37 5.87 26.17
C LEU A 174 52.29 4.97 27.41
N VAL A 175 53.09 3.91 27.45
CA VAL A 175 53.27 3.07 28.64
C VAL A 175 54.70 3.29 29.14
N LEU A 176 54.86 4.05 30.22
CA LEU A 176 56.14 4.21 30.91
C LEU A 176 56.32 2.99 31.82
N ALA A 177 57.28 2.11 31.49
CA ALA A 177 57.67 0.99 32.34
C ALA A 177 58.89 1.40 33.17
N GLU A 178 58.69 1.68 34.45
CA GLU A 178 59.76 1.91 35.42
C GLU A 178 60.35 0.55 35.85
N PRO A 179 61.67 0.32 35.74
CA PRO A 179 62.22 -0.99 36.03
C PRO A 179 62.53 -1.07 37.51
N GLN A 180 61.54 -1.46 38.34
CA GLN A 180 61.76 -2.35 39.49
C GLN A 180 60.48 -2.75 40.23
N LYS A 181 60.25 -4.08 40.23
CA LYS A 181 59.57 -4.91 41.23
C LYS A 181 58.29 -4.35 41.90
N GLY A 182 57.16 -4.85 41.42
CA GLY A 182 55.96 -5.06 42.24
C GLY A 182 54.74 -4.26 41.81
N ALA A 183 53.76 -4.98 41.24
CA ALA A 183 52.33 -4.67 41.18
C ALA A 183 51.89 -3.26 40.77
N GLY A 184 51.34 -3.17 39.55
CA GLY A 184 50.42 -2.10 39.17
C GLY A 184 50.75 -1.47 37.83
N VAL A 185 50.20 -2.02 36.74
CA VAL A 185 50.13 -1.28 35.48
C VAL A 185 49.05 -0.22 35.68
N VAL A 186 49.43 0.99 36.09
CA VAL A 186 48.51 2.13 36.13
C VAL A 186 48.43 2.68 34.71
N PRO A 187 47.29 2.59 34.01
CA PRO A 187 47.12 3.28 32.74
C PRO A 187 47.13 4.78 33.05
N LEU A 188 48.15 5.50 32.60
CA LEU A 188 48.18 6.95 32.76
C LEU A 188 47.01 7.55 31.98
N LEU A 189 46.16 8.27 32.70
CA LEU A 189 44.99 8.98 32.21
C LEU A 189 45.38 9.85 31.00
N PRO A 190 44.64 9.83 29.87
CA PRO A 190 44.93 10.70 28.74
C PRO A 190 44.77 12.14 29.20
N LEU A 191 45.86 12.92 29.16
CA LEU A 191 45.80 14.36 29.40
C LEU A 191 44.95 14.98 28.31
N GLY A 192 43.69 15.26 28.67
CA GLY A 192 42.85 16.19 27.95
C GLY A 192 43.59 17.51 27.78
N SER A 193 43.42 18.09 26.59
CA SER A 193 43.88 19.41 26.18
C SER A 193 44.02 20.37 27.35
N TRP A 194 45.26 20.80 27.63
CA TRP A 194 45.52 21.99 28.42
C TRP A 194 44.97 23.18 27.63
N ASN A 195 43.71 23.51 27.88
CA ASN A 195 43.18 24.84 27.61
C ASN A 195 43.92 25.81 28.52
N THR A 196 44.96 26.44 28.00
CA THR A 196 45.62 27.59 28.64
C THR A 196 45.27 28.81 27.81
N GLY A 197 44.33 29.61 28.33
CA GLY A 197 44.00 30.90 27.73
C GLY A 197 42.64 31.48 28.11
N GLU A 198 42.25 31.46 29.39
CA GLU A 198 41.40 32.57 29.87
C GLU A 198 42.28 33.83 29.97
N LYS A 199 41.91 34.86 29.20
CA LYS A 199 42.05 36.26 29.59
C LYS A 199 40.92 37.04 28.93
N ASN A 200 40.03 37.57 29.78
CA ASN A 200 39.09 38.69 29.62
C ASN A 200 38.65 39.07 28.21
#